data_AF-A0A396F9Q7-F1
#
_entry.id   AF-A0A396F9Q7-F1
#
_cell.length_a   1.000
_cell.length_b   1.000
_cell.length_c   1.000
_cell.angle_alpha   90.00
_cell.angle_beta   90.00
_cell.angle_gamma   90.00
#
_symmetry.space_group_name_H-M   'P 1'
#
loop_
_entity.id
_entity.type
_entity.pdbx_description
1 polymer ?
#
loop_
_entity_poly.entity_id
_entity_poly.type
_entity_poly.pdbx_seq_one_letter_code
_entity_poly.pdbx_strand_id
1 'polypeptide(L)'
;MTEHHAISRRAFTLGLGLAALSPLASLPETATLGISPRTAFADGTAESAATLDNFVIRLRPAGYFRTASVNEDGNVIGNVCHLFNDGTSSKLILEHVGTDADGTNWYAIRTLLNFEEHKKTGYSIWSVDGDSDKDGKVIHVWSGEYDHKDSRAYTFDRQFDGTYIIRDRIYTKNGINYLAIESKGKDQDNNKICQKKYSIPWELELVGYSMDKTNATVSSIDWTTYSSYVDGPCWMSHVEGNKYLDELSIPGTHDSGTCSVDNDTEPQSSQAKCQQDYIPTQLLEGIRYFDIRLGKGNDPGIDHGSCYLLK
;
A
#
# COMPACT_ATOMS: atom_id res chain seq x y z
N MET A 1 -17.47 -24.15 16.95
CA MET A 1 -17.61 -23.58 15.60
C MET A 1 -16.23 -23.14 15.20
N THR A 2 -15.62 -23.82 14.25
CA THR A 2 -14.34 -23.43 13.66
C THR A 2 -14.58 -22.17 12.85
N GLU A 3 -14.05 -21.04 13.32
CA GLU A 3 -14.04 -19.81 12.54
C GLU A 3 -13.11 -20.03 11.35
N HIS A 4 -13.70 -20.21 10.16
CA HIS A 4 -12.96 -20.10 8.93
C HIS A 4 -12.61 -18.63 8.76
N HIS A 5 -11.39 -18.26 9.13
CA HIS A 5 -10.77 -17.01 8.69
C HIS A 5 -10.73 -17.09 7.16
N ALA A 6 -11.71 -16.47 6.51
CA ALA A 6 -11.73 -16.36 5.07
C ALA A 6 -10.46 -15.62 4.68
N ILE A 7 -9.58 -16.29 3.91
CA ILE A 7 -8.48 -15.65 3.19
C ILE A 7 -9.05 -14.36 2.62
N SER A 8 -8.54 -13.24 3.13
CA SER A 8 -9.05 -11.90 2.82
C SER A 8 -9.28 -11.78 1.31
N ARG A 9 -10.43 -11.19 0.91
CA ARG A 9 -10.89 -11.00 -0.49
C ARG A 9 -9.83 -10.42 -1.46
N ARG A 10 -8.71 -9.95 -0.94
CA ARG A 10 -7.52 -9.42 -1.63
C ARG A 10 -6.81 -10.44 -2.53
N ALA A 11 -6.57 -11.66 -2.04
CA ALA A 11 -5.82 -12.71 -2.76
C ALA A 11 -6.43 -13.07 -4.14
N PHE A 12 -7.75 -12.98 -4.26
CA PHE A 12 -8.47 -13.33 -5.50
C PHE A 12 -8.63 -12.18 -6.49
N THR A 13 -8.41 -10.93 -6.07
CA THR A 13 -8.82 -9.74 -6.84
C THR A 13 -7.65 -9.00 -7.50
N LEU A 14 -6.42 -9.14 -6.98
CA LEU A 14 -5.19 -8.67 -7.65
C LEU A 14 -4.91 -9.39 -9.00
N GLY A 15 -5.59 -10.50 -9.27
CA GLY A 15 -5.48 -11.27 -10.52
C GLY A 15 -6.45 -10.84 -11.65
N LEU A 16 -7.32 -9.85 -11.44
CA LEU A 16 -8.35 -9.45 -12.41
C LEU A 16 -8.02 -8.11 -13.09
N GLY A 17 -6.85 -8.04 -13.72
CA GLY A 17 -6.62 -7.13 -14.85
C GLY A 17 -7.32 -7.68 -16.10
N LEU A 18 -7.96 -6.79 -16.86
CA LEU A 18 -8.89 -7.09 -17.96
C LEU A 18 -8.41 -8.18 -18.96
N ALA A 19 -9.34 -9.09 -19.29
CA ALA A 19 -9.13 -10.34 -20.00
C ALA A 19 -8.56 -10.26 -21.44
N ALA A 20 -7.72 -11.24 -21.78
CA ALA A 20 -7.69 -11.86 -23.11
C ALA A 20 -7.39 -13.36 -22.99
N LEU A 21 -8.38 -14.19 -23.32
CA LEU A 21 -8.29 -15.65 -23.47
C LEU A 21 -7.36 -16.01 -24.64
N SER A 22 -6.48 -17.02 -24.48
CA SER A 22 -6.15 -18.10 -25.46
C SER A 22 -4.84 -18.84 -25.06
N PRO A 23 -4.51 -20.02 -25.65
CA PRO A 23 -4.56 -21.31 -24.97
C PRO A 23 -3.18 -21.87 -24.58
N LEU A 24 -3.23 -22.90 -23.72
CA LEU A 24 -2.10 -23.72 -23.25
C LEU A 24 -1.02 -23.99 -24.32
N ALA A 25 0.23 -23.80 -23.93
CA ALA A 25 1.35 -24.59 -24.42
C ALA A 25 2.32 -24.88 -23.27
N SER A 26 2.50 -26.16 -22.97
CA SER A 26 3.48 -26.70 -22.02
C SER A 26 4.91 -26.54 -22.53
N LEU A 27 5.86 -26.08 -21.69
CA LEU A 27 7.30 -26.23 -21.93
C LEU A 27 8.10 -26.37 -20.60
N PRO A 28 9.32 -26.95 -20.66
CA PRO A 28 9.98 -27.63 -19.54
C PRO A 28 10.99 -26.79 -18.74
N GLU A 29 11.30 -27.34 -17.57
CA GLU A 29 12.46 -27.17 -16.67
C GLU A 29 13.30 -25.87 -16.68
N THR A 30 13.03 -25.08 -15.63
CA THR A 30 13.97 -24.48 -14.67
C THR A 30 15.30 -23.90 -15.19
N ALA A 31 15.32 -22.57 -15.33
CA ALA A 31 16.49 -21.77 -15.02
C ALA A 31 16.44 -21.39 -13.53
N THR A 32 17.38 -21.90 -12.73
CA THR A 32 17.58 -21.44 -11.36
C THR A 32 18.16 -20.03 -11.39
N LEU A 33 17.30 -19.02 -11.22
CA LEU A 33 17.74 -17.68 -10.84
C LEU A 33 18.39 -17.78 -9.46
N GLY A 34 19.65 -17.37 -9.34
CA GLY A 34 20.44 -17.37 -8.09
C GLY A 34 19.95 -16.36 -7.06
N ILE A 35 18.64 -16.32 -6.80
CA ILE A 35 17.99 -15.50 -5.79
C ILE A 35 17.88 -16.38 -4.55
N SER A 36 18.67 -16.10 -3.52
CA SER A 36 18.53 -16.79 -2.23
C SER A 36 17.08 -16.67 -1.75
N PRO A 37 16.46 -17.77 -1.26
CA PRO A 37 15.13 -17.70 -0.65
C PRO A 37 15.15 -16.67 0.48
N ARG A 38 14.41 -15.57 0.32
CA ARG A 38 14.22 -14.58 1.39
C ARG A 38 12.99 -14.98 2.18
N THR A 39 13.15 -15.12 3.49
CA THR A 39 12.04 -15.25 4.42
C THR A 39 11.18 -13.99 4.35
N ALA A 40 9.86 -14.13 4.17
CA ALA A 40 8.91 -13.00 4.13
C ALA A 40 8.76 -12.29 5.49
N PHE A 41 9.33 -12.85 6.55
CA PHE A 41 9.44 -12.26 7.87
C PHE A 41 10.86 -12.41 8.40
N ALA A 42 11.32 -11.44 9.18
CA ALA A 42 12.37 -11.72 10.13
C ALA A 42 11.73 -12.49 11.31
N ASP A 43 11.99 -13.79 11.41
CA ASP A 43 11.71 -14.55 12.64
C ASP A 43 12.68 -14.03 13.71
N GLY A 44 12.19 -13.08 14.49
CA GLY A 44 12.95 -12.46 15.55
C GLY A 44 12.09 -12.32 16.78
N THR A 45 12.65 -12.69 17.92
CA THR A 45 12.23 -12.35 19.28
C THR A 45 12.29 -10.84 19.56
N ALA A 46 12.08 -10.01 18.53
CA ALA A 46 12.14 -8.58 18.59
C ALA A 46 10.89 -8.03 19.29
N GLU A 47 11.07 -7.04 20.15
CA GLU A 47 9.96 -6.22 20.62
C GLU A 47 9.35 -5.52 19.41
N SER A 48 8.02 -5.30 19.45
CA SER A 48 7.33 -4.47 18.47
C SER A 48 8.08 -3.15 18.28
N ALA A 49 8.17 -2.66 17.05
CA ALA A 49 8.51 -1.27 16.78
C ALA A 49 7.66 -0.39 17.69
N ALA A 50 8.22 0.72 18.19
CA ALA A 50 7.51 1.55 19.15
C ALA A 50 6.36 2.36 18.51
N THR A 51 6.49 2.68 17.22
CA THR A 51 5.67 3.69 16.55
C THR A 51 5.52 3.45 15.05
N LEU A 52 4.44 3.99 14.47
CA LEU A 52 4.04 3.78 13.07
C LEU A 52 4.98 4.40 12.02
N ASP A 53 5.81 5.38 12.39
CA ASP A 53 6.78 6.05 11.50
C ASP A 53 7.94 5.16 11.03
N ASN A 54 8.04 3.95 11.59
CA ASN A 54 8.98 2.94 11.13
C ASN A 54 8.52 2.18 9.90
N PHE A 55 7.30 2.38 9.40
CA PHE A 55 6.72 1.58 8.34
C PHE A 55 6.38 2.39 7.09
N VAL A 56 6.41 1.72 5.94
CA VAL A 56 5.66 2.14 4.75
C VAL A 56 4.29 1.49 4.85
N ILE A 57 3.25 2.28 4.66
CA ILE A 57 1.86 1.85 4.82
C ILE A 57 1.03 2.08 3.56
N ARG A 58 -0.12 1.41 3.46
CA ARG A 58 -1.23 1.83 2.61
C ARG A 58 -2.47 2.05 3.46
N LEU A 59 -3.30 3.00 3.04
CA LEU A 59 -4.57 3.31 3.68
C LEU A 59 -5.72 3.00 2.74
N ARG A 60 -6.76 2.40 3.29
CA ARG A 60 -7.99 2.06 2.56
C ARG A 60 -9.20 2.21 3.48
N PRO A 61 -10.33 2.79 3.06
CA PRO A 61 -11.56 2.73 3.87
C PRO A 61 -12.00 1.28 4.07
N ALA A 62 -12.42 0.91 5.28
CA ALA A 62 -12.72 -0.48 5.59
C ALA A 62 -13.80 -1.07 4.66
N GLY A 63 -13.53 -2.26 4.13
CA GLY A 63 -14.40 -2.95 3.17
C GLY A 63 -14.35 -2.44 1.73
N TYR A 64 -13.43 -1.54 1.39
CA TYR A 64 -13.24 -1.06 0.01
C TYR A 64 -12.19 -1.93 -0.70
N PHE A 65 -12.04 -1.74 -2.01
CA PHE A 65 -10.94 -2.26 -2.82
C PHE A 65 -9.87 -1.19 -3.07
N ARG A 66 -10.27 0.06 -3.27
CA ARG A 66 -9.37 1.16 -3.66
C ARG A 66 -8.59 1.73 -2.49
N THR A 67 -7.31 1.97 -2.71
CA THR A 67 -6.42 2.61 -1.72
C THR A 67 -6.45 4.12 -1.87
N ALA A 68 -6.09 4.80 -0.79
CA ALA A 68 -5.74 6.21 -0.84
C ALA A 68 -4.48 6.41 -1.70
N SER A 69 -4.60 7.23 -2.73
CA SER A 69 -3.57 7.54 -3.73
C SER A 69 -3.60 9.03 -4.05
N VAL A 70 -2.66 9.48 -4.87
CA VAL A 70 -2.61 10.86 -5.37
C VAL A 70 -3.04 10.88 -6.82
N ASN A 71 -3.82 11.89 -7.22
CA ASN A 71 -4.19 12.07 -8.61
C ASN A 71 -2.95 12.15 -9.50
N GLU A 72 -2.99 11.42 -10.61
CA GLU A 72 -1.91 11.32 -11.59
C GLU A 72 -0.54 10.96 -10.99
N ASP A 73 -0.56 10.12 -9.95
CA ASP A 73 0.60 9.73 -9.15
C ASP A 73 1.47 10.91 -8.65
N GLY A 74 0.87 12.10 -8.49
CA GLY A 74 1.45 13.25 -7.79
C GLY A 74 2.54 14.02 -8.55
N ASN A 75 2.53 13.99 -9.88
CA ASN A 75 3.49 14.73 -10.71
C ASN A 75 3.37 16.27 -10.64
N VAL A 76 2.35 16.81 -9.94
CA VAL A 76 2.11 18.26 -9.82
C VAL A 76 1.81 18.66 -8.38
N ILE A 77 2.37 19.81 -7.96
CA ILE A 77 2.14 20.41 -6.64
C ILE A 77 0.65 20.76 -6.50
N GLY A 78 0.06 20.35 -5.38
CA GLY A 78 -1.35 20.58 -5.08
C GLY A 78 -2.26 19.52 -5.68
N ASN A 79 -1.74 18.36 -6.11
CA ASN A 79 -2.58 17.25 -6.53
C ASN A 79 -3.46 16.75 -5.39
N VAL A 80 -4.66 16.31 -5.77
CA VAL A 80 -5.70 15.86 -4.83
C VAL A 80 -5.41 14.42 -4.40
N CYS A 81 -5.57 14.14 -3.11
CA CYS A 81 -5.62 12.78 -2.60
C CYS A 81 -7.00 12.19 -2.86
N HIS A 82 -7.05 10.99 -3.41
CA HIS A 82 -8.29 10.31 -3.78
C HIS A 82 -8.18 8.79 -3.62
N LEU A 83 -9.30 8.10 -3.72
CA LEU A 83 -9.31 6.65 -3.88
C LEU A 83 -9.09 6.31 -5.34
N PHE A 84 -8.13 5.44 -5.59
CA PHE A 84 -7.86 4.92 -6.92
C PHE A 84 -7.44 3.46 -6.85
N ASN A 85 -7.87 2.66 -7.83
CA ASN A 85 -7.47 1.25 -7.89
C ASN A 85 -6.06 1.05 -8.43
N ASP A 86 -5.60 1.93 -9.32
CA ASP A 86 -4.33 1.79 -10.04
C ASP A 86 -3.29 2.86 -9.60
N GLY A 87 -2.08 2.84 -10.17
CA GLY A 87 -0.99 3.78 -9.80
C GLY A 87 -0.03 3.28 -8.71
N THR A 88 1.02 4.04 -8.40
CA THR A 88 2.03 3.69 -7.36
C THR A 88 1.99 4.59 -6.12
N SER A 89 1.25 5.70 -6.16
CA SER A 89 1.19 6.71 -5.09
C SER A 89 0.40 6.27 -3.84
N SER A 90 -0.02 5.00 -3.77
CA SER A 90 -0.74 4.45 -2.63
C SER A 90 0.14 4.13 -1.42
N LYS A 91 1.47 4.13 -1.61
CA LYS A 91 2.46 3.89 -0.56
C LYS A 91 2.75 5.19 0.19
N LEU A 92 2.59 5.13 1.50
CA LEU A 92 2.69 6.28 2.40
C LEU A 92 3.74 6.04 3.48
N ILE A 93 4.47 7.09 3.84
CA ILE A 93 5.33 7.14 5.02
C ILE A 93 4.68 8.06 6.04
N LEU A 94 4.76 7.68 7.31
CA LEU A 94 4.39 8.52 8.42
C LEU A 94 5.65 9.14 9.03
N GLU A 95 5.69 10.46 9.13
CA GLU A 95 6.75 11.19 9.84
C GLU A 95 6.21 11.58 11.21
N HIS A 96 6.84 11.14 12.30
CA HIS A 96 6.46 11.58 13.64
C HIS A 96 6.74 13.07 13.81
N VAL A 97 5.71 13.84 14.18
CA VAL A 97 5.78 15.31 14.27
C VAL A 97 5.52 15.84 15.68
N GLY A 98 5.25 14.96 16.64
CA GLY A 98 5.09 15.31 18.04
C GLY A 98 4.20 14.35 18.81
N THR A 99 4.23 14.51 20.13
CA THR A 99 3.40 13.76 21.07
C THR A 99 2.77 14.74 22.04
N ASP A 100 1.46 14.66 22.22
CA ASP A 100 0.74 15.47 23.21
C ASP A 100 0.96 14.94 24.63
N ALA A 101 0.61 15.73 25.64
CA ALA A 101 0.83 15.39 27.05
C ALA A 101 0.07 14.13 27.53
N ASP A 102 -0.99 13.75 26.82
CA ASP A 102 -1.76 12.52 27.06
C ASP A 102 -1.17 11.28 26.37
N GLY A 103 -0.04 11.44 25.66
CA GLY A 103 0.62 10.36 24.91
C GLY A 103 0.15 10.21 23.46
N THR A 104 -0.76 11.06 22.98
CA THR A 104 -1.21 11.02 21.58
C THR A 104 -0.09 11.38 20.62
N ASN A 105 0.29 10.43 19.76
CA ASN A 105 1.28 10.67 18.69
C ASN A 105 0.61 11.30 17.47
N TRP A 106 1.33 12.25 16.86
CA TRP A 106 0.95 12.95 15.65
C TRP A 106 1.95 12.66 14.54
N TYR A 107 1.43 12.51 13.33
CA TYR A 107 2.17 12.14 12.15
C TYR A 107 1.83 13.05 10.98
N ALA A 108 2.85 13.46 10.21
CA ALA A 108 2.64 13.95 8.85
C ALA A 108 2.58 12.76 7.88
N ILE A 109 1.56 12.72 7.03
CA ILE A 109 1.43 11.68 6.00
C ILE A 109 2.19 12.15 4.75
N ARG A 110 3.07 11.28 4.25
CA ARG A 110 3.86 11.52 3.04
C ARG A 110 3.59 10.47 1.99
N THR A 111 3.29 10.89 0.77
CA THR A 111 3.23 9.98 -0.37
C THR A 111 4.61 9.72 -0.96
N LEU A 112 4.87 8.46 -1.29
CA LEU A 112 6.00 8.07 -2.14
C LEU A 112 5.62 8.27 -3.61
N LEU A 113 6.35 9.14 -4.31
CA LEU A 113 6.08 9.48 -5.72
C LEU A 113 7.00 8.70 -6.67
N ASN A 114 6.54 8.50 -7.91
CA ASN A 114 7.36 8.05 -9.05
C ASN A 114 8.15 6.75 -8.82
N PHE A 115 7.45 5.64 -8.62
CA PHE A 115 8.03 4.29 -8.49
C PHE A 115 8.99 4.08 -7.29
N GLU A 116 9.35 5.15 -6.57
CA GLU A 116 10.21 5.07 -5.39
C GLU A 116 9.47 4.33 -4.27
N GLU A 117 9.91 3.13 -3.89
CA GLU A 117 9.27 2.37 -2.82
C GLU A 117 9.70 2.81 -1.41
N HIS A 118 10.84 3.51 -1.30
CA HIS A 118 11.52 3.69 -0.01
C HIS A 118 12.19 5.05 0.16
N LYS A 119 11.88 6.05 -0.68
CA LYS A 119 12.57 7.35 -0.63
C LYS A 119 11.61 8.51 -0.43
N LYS A 120 11.83 9.26 0.65
CA LYS A 120 11.18 10.55 0.89
C LYS A 120 11.44 11.48 -0.29
N THR A 121 10.37 11.93 -0.92
CA THR A 121 10.43 12.97 -1.96
C THR A 121 10.08 14.33 -1.34
N GLY A 122 10.60 15.42 -1.91
CA GLY A 122 10.30 16.78 -1.46
C GLY A 122 8.86 17.26 -1.76
N TYR A 123 8.08 16.46 -2.50
CA TYR A 123 6.72 16.75 -2.96
C TYR A 123 5.77 15.67 -2.46
N SER A 124 5.45 15.64 -1.18
CA SER A 124 4.79 14.46 -0.61
C SER A 124 3.82 14.71 0.52
N ILE A 125 3.80 15.90 1.12
CA ILE A 125 3.10 16.09 2.39
C ILE A 125 1.60 16.34 2.18
N TRP A 126 0.77 15.58 2.88
CA TRP A 126 -0.68 15.76 2.86
C TRP A 126 -1.09 16.97 3.70
N SER A 127 -1.90 17.85 3.12
CA SER A 127 -2.44 19.03 3.80
C SER A 127 -3.91 19.22 3.47
N VAL A 128 -4.67 19.67 4.46
CA VAL A 128 -6.03 20.17 4.26
C VAL A 128 -6.01 21.42 3.37
N ASP A 129 -6.91 21.47 2.38
CA ASP A 129 -7.08 22.60 1.46
C ASP A 129 -7.22 23.94 2.22
N GLY A 130 -6.30 24.86 1.92
CA GLY A 130 -6.28 26.21 2.49
C GLY A 130 -6.10 26.26 4.00
N ASP A 131 -5.54 25.21 4.62
CA ASP A 131 -5.40 25.09 6.09
C ASP A 131 -6.76 25.28 6.83
N SER A 132 -7.86 24.94 6.16
CA SER A 132 -9.21 25.28 6.60
C SER A 132 -9.76 24.29 7.64
N ASP A 133 -10.59 24.80 8.54
CA ASP A 133 -11.30 24.04 9.59
C ASP A 133 -12.73 23.58 9.19
N LYS A 134 -13.10 23.81 7.91
CA LYS A 134 -14.45 23.60 7.40
C LYS A 134 -14.67 22.16 6.96
N ASP A 135 -15.87 21.64 7.18
CA ASP A 135 -16.27 20.31 6.71
C ASP A 135 -16.16 20.19 5.18
N GLY A 136 -15.68 19.04 4.73
CA GLY A 136 -15.59 18.69 3.30
C GLY A 136 -14.36 19.21 2.59
N LYS A 137 -13.36 19.73 3.32
CA LYS A 137 -12.13 20.22 2.73
C LYS A 137 -11.28 19.08 2.17
N VAL A 138 -10.88 19.19 0.91
CA VAL A 138 -10.12 18.17 0.20
C VAL A 138 -8.69 18.13 0.75
N ILE A 139 -8.09 16.94 0.77
CA ILE A 139 -6.68 16.76 1.10
C ILE A 139 -5.85 16.84 -0.18
N HIS A 140 -4.81 17.66 -0.14
CA HIS A 140 -3.86 17.86 -1.24
C HIS A 140 -2.45 17.45 -0.84
N VAL A 141 -1.64 17.11 -1.83
CA VAL A 141 -0.20 16.88 -1.67
C VAL A 141 0.57 18.14 -2.04
N TRP A 142 1.40 18.62 -1.11
CA TRP A 142 2.23 19.80 -1.28
C TRP A 142 3.72 19.50 -1.23
N SER A 143 4.51 20.47 -1.66
CA SER A 143 5.95 20.47 -1.47
C SER A 143 6.33 20.87 -0.04
N GLY A 144 7.51 20.40 0.38
CA GLY A 144 8.18 20.88 1.56
C GLY A 144 8.23 19.89 2.72
N GLU A 145 8.78 20.42 3.81
CA GLU A 145 8.87 19.75 5.09
C GLU A 145 7.67 20.07 5.96
N TYR A 146 7.48 19.29 7.02
CA TYR A 146 6.48 19.62 8.02
C TYR A 146 6.81 20.99 8.64
N ASP A 147 5.91 21.94 8.46
CA ASP A 147 6.06 23.36 8.85
C ASP A 147 5.34 23.69 10.16
N HIS A 148 5.09 22.67 10.99
CA HIS A 148 4.37 22.77 12.27
C HIS A 148 2.91 23.23 12.17
N LYS A 149 2.30 23.14 10.97
CA LYS A 149 0.88 23.43 10.80
C LYS A 149 0.01 22.21 11.12
N ASP A 150 -1.05 22.48 11.88
CA ASP A 150 -2.04 21.47 12.28
C ASP A 150 -2.73 20.79 11.10
N SER A 151 -2.88 21.48 9.97
CA SER A 151 -3.47 20.96 8.72
C SER A 151 -2.67 19.84 8.05
N ARG A 152 -1.46 19.56 8.54
CA ARG A 152 -0.55 18.50 8.05
C ARG A 152 -0.27 17.44 9.10
N ALA A 153 -0.89 17.52 10.28
CA ALA A 153 -0.66 16.59 11.38
C ALA A 153 -1.92 15.74 11.61
N TYR A 154 -1.73 14.42 11.63
CA TYR A 154 -2.78 13.43 11.76
C TYR A 154 -2.44 12.43 12.88
N THR A 155 -3.44 11.98 13.62
CA THR A 155 -3.28 10.88 14.57
C THR A 155 -4.04 9.65 14.10
N PHE A 156 -3.55 8.48 14.50
CA PHE A 156 -4.00 7.16 14.04
C PHE A 156 -4.47 6.36 15.25
N ASP A 157 -5.76 6.40 15.52
CA ASP A 157 -6.35 5.70 16.67
C ASP A 157 -6.75 4.28 16.25
N ARG A 158 -5.99 3.27 16.67
CA ARG A 158 -6.31 1.86 16.43
C ARG A 158 -7.57 1.46 17.20
N GLN A 159 -8.49 0.80 16.52
CA GLN A 159 -9.74 0.27 17.05
C GLN A 159 -9.58 -1.21 17.43
N PHE A 160 -10.54 -1.75 18.17
CA PHE A 160 -10.51 -3.16 18.62
C PHE A 160 -10.54 -4.17 17.46
N ASP A 161 -11.20 -3.83 16.35
CA ASP A 161 -11.27 -4.65 15.14
C ASP A 161 -10.02 -4.52 14.25
N GLY A 162 -8.99 -3.80 14.70
CA GLY A 162 -7.74 -3.57 13.97
C GLY A 162 -7.80 -2.44 12.94
N THR A 163 -8.97 -1.82 12.71
CA THR A 163 -9.08 -0.61 11.88
C THR A 163 -8.58 0.63 12.61
N TYR A 164 -8.47 1.75 11.90
CA TYR A 164 -8.00 3.02 12.41
C TYR A 164 -9.04 4.12 12.20
N ILE A 165 -9.19 4.98 13.20
CA ILE A 165 -9.82 6.28 13.05
C ILE A 165 -8.73 7.32 12.95
N ILE A 166 -8.76 8.12 11.88
CA ILE A 166 -7.72 9.11 11.60
C ILE A 166 -8.31 10.51 11.82
N ARG A 167 -7.69 11.28 12.71
CA ARG A 167 -8.08 12.67 13.02
C ARG A 167 -6.98 13.62 12.59
N ASP A 168 -7.34 14.81 12.12
CA ASP A 168 -6.36 15.88 11.95
C ASP A 168 -6.20 16.72 13.23
N ARG A 169 -5.13 17.51 13.30
CA ARG A 169 -4.79 18.32 14.47
C ARG A 169 -5.49 19.67 14.49
N ILE A 170 -6.31 20.00 13.50
CA ILE A 170 -6.99 21.30 13.45
C ILE A 170 -8.06 21.32 14.54
N TYR A 171 -7.70 21.90 15.69
CA TYR A 171 -8.61 22.09 16.81
C TYR A 171 -9.64 23.16 16.47
N THR A 172 -10.85 22.73 16.11
CA THR A 172 -11.95 23.65 15.80
C THR A 172 -12.77 23.94 17.06
N LYS A 173 -13.33 25.15 17.17
CA LYS A 173 -14.38 25.46 18.18
C LYS A 173 -15.60 24.52 18.07
N ASN A 174 -15.75 23.85 16.94
CA ASN A 174 -16.90 23.03 16.55
C ASN A 174 -16.61 21.52 16.58
N GLY A 175 -15.57 21.09 17.31
CA GLY A 175 -15.24 19.67 17.50
C GLY A 175 -14.09 19.15 16.64
N ILE A 176 -13.99 17.83 16.58
CA ILE A 176 -12.90 17.08 15.94
C ILE A 176 -13.18 16.90 14.45
N ASN A 177 -12.14 16.99 13.64
CA ASN A 177 -12.16 16.66 12.24
C ASN A 177 -11.48 15.32 11.97
N TYR A 178 -11.99 14.60 10.98
CA TYR A 178 -11.56 13.26 10.62
C TYR A 178 -11.17 13.20 9.14
N LEU A 179 -10.16 12.38 8.86
CA LEU A 179 -9.85 11.98 7.50
C LEU A 179 -10.93 11.00 7.03
N ALA A 180 -11.61 11.34 5.94
CA ALA A 180 -12.69 10.55 5.36
C ALA A 180 -12.73 10.76 3.84
N ILE A 181 -13.85 10.39 3.22
CA ILE A 181 -14.05 10.46 1.76
C ILE A 181 -15.22 11.38 1.40
N GLU A 182 -15.17 11.98 0.21
CA GLU A 182 -16.17 12.93 -0.29
C GLU A 182 -17.56 12.29 -0.39
N SER A 183 -17.64 11.11 -1.01
CA SER A 183 -18.89 10.37 -1.15
C SER A 183 -18.96 9.21 -0.17
N LYS A 184 -19.84 9.32 0.82
CA LYS A 184 -20.01 8.30 1.87
C LYS A 184 -20.49 6.97 1.26
N GLY A 185 -19.74 5.90 1.50
CA GLY A 185 -20.18 4.53 1.19
C GLY A 185 -19.99 4.09 -0.27
N LYS A 186 -19.29 4.87 -1.11
CA LYS A 186 -19.04 4.52 -2.50
C LYS A 186 -17.57 4.21 -2.74
N ASP A 187 -17.29 2.95 -3.04
CA ASP A 187 -15.99 2.52 -3.56
C ASP A 187 -15.94 2.75 -5.07
N GLN A 188 -15.27 3.83 -5.47
CA GLN A 188 -15.11 4.23 -6.87
C GLN A 188 -13.84 5.08 -7.04
N ASP A 189 -13.28 5.06 -8.24
CA ASP A 189 -12.13 5.89 -8.58
C ASP A 189 -12.48 7.37 -8.49
N ASN A 190 -11.48 8.18 -8.17
CA ASN A 190 -11.58 9.64 -8.01
C ASN A 190 -12.47 10.09 -6.83
N ASN A 191 -12.85 9.19 -5.91
CA ASN A 191 -13.50 9.59 -4.67
C ASN A 191 -12.48 10.31 -3.78
N LYS A 192 -12.64 11.61 -3.61
CA LYS A 192 -11.61 12.43 -2.95
C LYS A 192 -11.52 12.11 -1.47
N ILE A 193 -10.31 12.22 -0.94
CA ILE A 193 -10.05 12.20 0.49
C ILE A 193 -10.29 13.61 1.01
N CYS A 194 -11.05 13.71 2.09
CA CYS A 194 -11.47 14.98 2.65
C CYS A 194 -11.43 14.96 4.18
N GLN A 195 -11.29 16.14 4.76
CA GLN A 195 -11.65 16.44 6.13
C GLN A 195 -13.18 16.40 6.29
N LYS A 196 -13.68 15.66 7.28
CA LYS A 196 -15.11 15.57 7.61
C LYS A 196 -15.35 15.64 9.12
N LYS A 197 -16.56 16.02 9.54
CA LYS A 197 -17.02 16.01 10.94
C LYS A 197 -17.48 14.62 11.43
N TYR A 198 -17.45 13.61 10.57
CA TYR A 198 -17.71 12.22 10.91
C TYR A 198 -16.50 11.36 10.53
N SER A 199 -16.26 10.32 11.32
CA SER A 199 -15.21 9.35 11.05
C SER A 199 -15.69 8.24 10.11
N ILE A 200 -14.74 7.60 9.45
CA ILE A 200 -14.89 6.30 8.81
C ILE A 200 -13.74 5.40 9.28
N PRO A 201 -13.94 4.08 9.37
CA PRO A 201 -12.86 3.16 9.66
C PRO A 201 -11.91 3.06 8.45
N TRP A 202 -10.62 3.10 8.72
CA TRP A 202 -9.54 2.89 7.76
C TRP A 202 -8.81 1.58 8.07
N GLU A 203 -8.67 0.72 7.08
CA GLU A 203 -7.72 -0.38 7.11
C GLU A 203 -6.32 0.17 6.79
N LEU A 204 -5.38 -0.09 7.69
CA LEU A 204 -3.97 0.23 7.52
C LEU A 204 -3.21 -1.06 7.21
N GLU A 205 -2.48 -1.04 6.11
CA GLU A 205 -1.64 -2.16 5.70
C GLU A 205 -0.19 -1.77 5.81
N LEU A 206 0.64 -2.67 6.35
CA LEU A 206 2.09 -2.51 6.30
C LEU A 206 2.59 -3.07 4.97
N VAL A 207 3.40 -2.31 4.24
CA VAL A 207 3.96 -2.73 2.94
C VAL A 207 5.49 -2.66 2.92
N GLY A 208 6.11 -2.39 4.06
CA GLY A 208 7.55 -2.42 4.26
C GLY A 208 8.00 -1.65 5.52
N TYR A 209 9.29 -1.65 5.79
CA TYR A 209 9.92 -0.72 6.76
C TYR A 209 10.40 0.56 6.08
N SER A 210 10.47 1.62 6.87
CA SER A 210 11.08 2.91 6.54
C SER A 210 12.61 2.80 6.36
N MET A 211 13.18 3.89 5.84
CA MET A 211 14.27 4.03 4.84
C MET A 211 15.69 3.50 5.18
N ASP A 212 15.91 2.85 6.31
CA ASP A 212 17.24 2.52 6.83
C ASP A 212 17.59 1.02 6.76
N LYS A 213 16.64 0.16 6.38
CA LYS A 213 16.87 -1.28 6.23
C LYS A 213 16.75 -1.71 4.77
N THR A 214 17.85 -2.20 4.20
CA THR A 214 17.92 -2.83 2.87
C THR A 214 17.09 -4.12 2.73
N ASN A 215 16.39 -4.52 3.80
CA ASN A 215 15.48 -5.66 3.86
C ASN A 215 14.11 -5.18 4.36
N ALA A 216 13.19 -4.94 3.43
CA ALA A 216 11.84 -4.41 3.67
C ALA A 216 10.85 -5.44 4.25
N THR A 217 11.32 -6.49 4.93
CA THR A 217 10.42 -7.51 5.51
C THR A 217 9.99 -7.13 6.91
N VAL A 218 8.73 -6.73 7.05
CA VAL A 218 8.04 -6.44 8.31
C VAL A 218 8.07 -7.68 9.22
N SER A 219 8.31 -7.50 10.52
CA SER A 219 8.28 -8.61 11.49
C SER A 219 6.84 -9.09 11.75
N SER A 220 6.66 -10.36 12.15
CA SER A 220 5.31 -10.89 12.43
C SER A 220 4.63 -10.19 13.60
N ILE A 221 5.41 -9.71 14.58
CA ILE A 221 4.87 -8.98 15.72
C ILE A 221 4.41 -7.58 15.31
N ASP A 222 5.18 -6.87 14.49
CA ASP A 222 4.79 -5.56 13.98
C ASP A 222 3.56 -5.66 13.08
N TRP A 223 3.53 -6.70 12.25
CA TRP A 223 2.41 -7.00 11.39
C TRP A 223 1.12 -7.17 12.19
N THR A 224 1.11 -8.06 13.18
CA THR A 224 -0.07 -8.32 14.02
C THR A 224 -0.42 -7.13 14.92
N THR A 225 0.57 -6.32 15.31
CA THR A 225 0.38 -5.15 16.19
C THR A 225 -0.16 -3.93 15.46
N TYR A 226 0.24 -3.68 14.21
CA TYR A 226 -0.07 -2.45 13.48
C TYR A 226 -0.88 -2.65 12.20
N SER A 227 -0.78 -3.79 11.51
CA SER A 227 -1.62 -4.05 10.35
C SER A 227 -3.06 -4.30 10.77
N SER A 228 -4.01 -3.90 9.93
CA SER A 228 -5.42 -4.31 10.01
C SER A 228 -5.65 -5.72 9.48
N TYR A 229 -4.65 -6.33 8.82
CA TYR A 229 -4.74 -7.68 8.25
C TYR A 229 -3.88 -8.64 9.05
N VAL A 230 -4.46 -9.62 9.72
CA VAL A 230 -3.72 -10.43 10.71
C VAL A 230 -2.93 -11.58 10.07
N ASP A 231 -3.45 -12.18 8.98
CA ASP A 231 -2.86 -13.40 8.41
C ASP A 231 -1.53 -13.16 7.66
N GLY A 232 -1.36 -11.95 7.11
CA GLY A 232 -0.11 -11.49 6.49
C GLY A 232 0.46 -12.40 5.41
N PRO A 233 1.76 -12.28 5.09
CA PRO A 233 2.41 -13.12 4.08
C PRO A 233 2.58 -14.59 4.51
N CYS A 234 2.34 -14.94 5.78
CA CYS A 234 2.63 -16.28 6.28
C CYS A 234 1.46 -17.26 6.17
N TRP A 235 0.41 -16.94 5.42
CA TRP A 235 -0.80 -17.78 5.33
C TRP A 235 -0.53 -19.26 5.01
N MET A 236 0.54 -19.59 4.29
CA MET A 236 0.94 -20.98 3.99
C MET A 236 1.38 -21.77 5.23
N SER A 237 1.79 -21.13 6.34
CA SER A 237 2.15 -21.82 7.59
C SER A 237 0.94 -22.47 8.26
N HIS A 238 -0.27 -22.04 7.93
CA HIS A 238 -1.53 -22.60 8.41
C HIS A 238 -2.03 -23.77 7.55
N VAL A 239 -1.33 -24.09 6.46
CA VAL A 239 -1.66 -25.18 5.56
C VAL A 239 -0.96 -26.46 6.04
N GLU A 240 -1.68 -27.59 6.00
CA GLU A 240 -1.10 -28.89 6.32
C GLU A 240 0.02 -29.24 5.33
N GLY A 241 1.22 -29.56 5.82
CA GLY A 241 2.42 -29.76 4.99
C GLY A 241 2.38 -30.97 4.04
N ASN A 242 1.33 -31.79 4.10
CA ASN A 242 1.08 -32.91 3.18
C ASN A 242 0.16 -32.58 2.01
N LYS A 243 -0.38 -31.36 1.93
CA LYS A 243 -1.19 -30.89 0.79
C LYS A 243 -0.32 -30.62 -0.43
N TYR A 244 -0.80 -31.00 -1.61
CA TYR A 244 -0.19 -30.62 -2.88
C TYR A 244 -0.57 -29.18 -3.23
N LEU A 245 0.28 -28.49 -4.01
CA LEU A 245 0.04 -27.09 -4.39
C LEU A 245 -1.22 -26.91 -5.25
N ASP A 246 -1.59 -27.91 -6.05
CA ASP A 246 -2.80 -27.92 -6.87
C ASP A 246 -4.09 -28.16 -6.07
N GLU A 247 -3.96 -28.55 -4.79
CA GLU A 247 -5.08 -28.62 -3.84
C GLU A 247 -5.33 -27.28 -3.14
N LEU A 248 -4.48 -26.26 -3.37
CA LEU A 248 -4.54 -24.96 -2.71
C LEU A 248 -5.10 -23.87 -3.63
N SER A 249 -5.89 -22.98 -3.04
CA SER A 249 -6.20 -21.68 -3.66
C SER A 249 -5.04 -20.73 -3.43
N ILE A 250 -4.13 -20.64 -4.40
CA ILE A 250 -2.92 -19.81 -4.30
C ILE A 250 -3.13 -18.49 -5.04
N PRO A 251 -2.98 -17.32 -4.37
CA PRO A 251 -3.00 -16.03 -5.06
C PRO A 251 -1.79 -15.85 -5.98
N GLY A 252 -2.08 -15.32 -7.17
CA GLY A 252 -1.08 -15.01 -8.18
C GLY A 252 -1.27 -13.65 -8.83
N THR A 253 -0.19 -13.14 -9.41
CA THR A 253 -0.19 -11.90 -10.19
C THR A 253 0.16 -12.17 -11.65
N HIS A 254 -0.54 -11.50 -12.56
CA HIS A 254 -0.31 -11.54 -14.01
C HIS A 254 0.73 -10.50 -14.41
N ASP A 255 1.68 -10.85 -15.29
CA ASP A 255 2.82 -10.00 -15.66
C ASP A 255 3.45 -9.30 -14.45
N SER A 256 3.91 -10.09 -13.48
CA SER A 256 4.20 -9.65 -12.12
C SER A 256 5.26 -8.55 -12.01
N GLY A 257 6.15 -8.43 -12.99
CA GLY A 257 7.23 -7.43 -13.00
C GLY A 257 6.84 -6.05 -13.51
N THR A 258 5.58 -5.83 -13.90
CA THR A 258 5.13 -4.62 -14.62
C THR A 258 4.90 -3.39 -13.75
N CYS A 259 5.33 -3.41 -12.48
CA CYS A 259 5.18 -2.26 -11.59
C CYS A 259 5.86 -0.99 -12.12
N SER A 260 7.00 -1.15 -12.79
CA SER A 260 7.78 -0.08 -13.42
C SER A 260 8.08 -0.43 -14.87
N VAL A 261 7.37 0.19 -15.80
CA VAL A 261 7.55 0.00 -17.24
C VAL A 261 8.42 1.16 -17.76
N ASP A 262 9.41 0.84 -18.59
CA ASP A 262 10.26 1.85 -19.22
C ASP A 262 9.44 2.78 -20.13
N ASN A 263 9.78 4.08 -20.10
CA ASN A 263 9.08 5.18 -20.77
C ASN A 263 7.67 5.52 -20.27
N ASP A 264 7.17 4.87 -19.21
CA ASP A 264 5.97 5.37 -18.54
C ASP A 264 6.28 6.69 -17.83
N THR A 265 5.57 7.75 -18.24
CA THR A 265 5.66 9.06 -17.57
C THR A 265 4.77 9.11 -16.33
N GLU A 266 3.69 8.32 -16.32
CA GLU A 266 2.72 8.27 -15.24
C GLU A 266 2.16 6.84 -15.09
N PRO A 267 2.38 6.16 -13.95
CA PRO A 267 1.96 4.78 -13.79
C PRO A 267 0.45 4.55 -13.87
N GLN A 268 -0.39 5.55 -13.58
CA GLN A 268 -1.85 5.46 -13.68
C GLN A 268 -2.39 5.40 -15.12
N SER A 269 -1.63 5.86 -16.12
CA SER A 269 -2.06 5.87 -17.53
C SER A 269 -1.41 4.79 -18.39
N SER A 270 -0.58 3.94 -17.78
CA SER A 270 0.13 2.87 -18.47
C SER A 270 -0.81 1.82 -19.06
N GLN A 271 -0.54 1.44 -20.32
CA GLN A 271 -1.26 0.35 -21.00
C GLN A 271 -0.59 -1.02 -20.81
N ALA A 272 0.67 -1.05 -20.38
CA ALA A 272 1.45 -2.27 -20.19
C ALA A 272 1.58 -2.68 -18.71
N LYS A 273 1.24 -1.78 -17.78
CA LYS A 273 1.26 -2.05 -16.35
C LYS A 273 0.11 -2.96 -15.94
N CYS A 274 0.43 -4.04 -15.23
CA CYS A 274 -0.55 -4.94 -14.62
C CYS A 274 -0.49 -4.98 -13.09
N GLN A 275 0.60 -4.48 -12.49
CA GLN A 275 0.84 -4.53 -11.04
C GLN A 275 1.18 -3.15 -10.48
N GLN A 276 0.71 -2.83 -9.27
CA GLN A 276 1.07 -1.59 -8.57
C GLN A 276 2.31 -1.72 -7.69
N ASP A 277 2.76 -2.96 -7.49
CA ASP A 277 3.73 -3.33 -6.48
C ASP A 277 4.89 -4.11 -7.06
N TYR A 278 6.10 -3.85 -6.56
CA TYR A 278 7.24 -4.68 -6.88
C TYR A 278 7.12 -6.04 -6.19
N ILE A 279 7.88 -7.02 -6.68
CA ILE A 279 7.85 -8.41 -6.19
C ILE A 279 7.97 -8.54 -4.65
N PRO A 280 8.86 -7.81 -3.95
CA PRO A 280 8.95 -7.91 -2.49
C PRO A 280 7.62 -7.54 -1.81
N THR A 281 6.95 -6.50 -2.30
CA THR A 281 5.68 -6.04 -1.76
C THR A 281 4.54 -6.99 -2.10
N GLN A 282 4.51 -7.55 -3.32
CA GLN A 282 3.56 -8.61 -3.68
C GLN A 282 3.71 -9.85 -2.77
N LEU A 283 4.94 -10.22 -2.40
CA LEU A 283 5.20 -11.31 -1.46
C LEU A 283 4.63 -10.99 -0.07
N LEU A 284 4.72 -9.74 0.40
CA LEU A 284 4.14 -9.28 1.67
C LEU A 284 2.61 -9.35 1.66
N GLU A 285 1.99 -9.14 0.51
CA GLU A 285 0.54 -9.28 0.32
C GLU A 285 0.06 -10.74 0.24
N GLY A 286 0.99 -11.68 0.29
CA GLY A 286 0.70 -13.11 0.29
C GLY A 286 0.69 -13.74 -1.10
N ILE A 287 1.09 -13.02 -2.17
CA ILE A 287 1.21 -13.57 -3.53
C ILE A 287 2.26 -14.68 -3.55
N ARG A 288 1.92 -15.84 -4.09
CA ARG A 288 2.84 -17.00 -4.17
C ARG A 288 2.93 -17.61 -5.57
N TYR A 289 2.20 -17.07 -6.54
CA TYR A 289 2.32 -17.39 -7.95
C TYR A 289 2.67 -16.13 -8.74
N PHE A 290 3.75 -16.18 -9.53
CA PHE A 290 4.24 -15.03 -10.30
C PHE A 290 4.31 -15.40 -11.78
N ASP A 291 3.67 -14.59 -12.61
CA ASP A 291 3.81 -14.64 -14.07
C ASP A 291 4.96 -13.73 -14.51
N ILE A 292 6.15 -14.32 -14.67
CA ILE A 292 7.36 -13.60 -15.08
C ILE A 292 7.58 -13.80 -16.57
N ARG A 293 7.56 -12.70 -17.33
CA ARG A 293 7.85 -12.68 -18.77
C ARG A 293 9.23 -12.09 -19.02
N LEU A 294 10.01 -12.77 -19.85
CA LEU A 294 11.38 -12.41 -20.15
C LEU A 294 11.54 -11.93 -21.60
N GLY A 295 12.45 -10.99 -21.79
CA GLY A 295 12.89 -10.54 -23.10
C GLY A 295 13.76 -11.57 -23.84
N LYS A 296 14.43 -11.09 -24.90
CA LYS A 296 15.36 -11.91 -25.70
C LYS A 296 16.81 -11.65 -25.30
N GLY A 297 17.69 -12.63 -25.53
CA GLY A 297 19.14 -12.51 -25.33
C GLY A 297 19.68 -13.40 -24.22
N ASN A 298 20.96 -13.23 -23.89
CA ASN A 298 21.67 -14.07 -22.91
C ASN A 298 21.49 -13.61 -21.45
N ASP A 299 21.06 -12.36 -21.24
CA ASP A 299 20.68 -11.81 -19.94
C ASP A 299 19.37 -11.02 -20.14
N PRO A 300 18.26 -11.73 -20.42
CA PRO A 300 17.02 -11.08 -20.77
C PRO A 300 16.45 -10.34 -19.56
N GLY A 301 16.10 -9.07 -19.76
CA GLY A 301 15.30 -8.31 -18.80
C GLY A 301 13.90 -8.88 -18.65
N ILE A 302 13.14 -8.30 -17.72
CA ILE A 302 11.70 -8.57 -17.61
C ILE A 302 11.01 -7.63 -18.60
N ASP A 303 10.15 -8.18 -19.46
CA ASP A 303 9.49 -7.45 -20.55
C ASP A 303 7.98 -7.69 -20.53
N HIS A 304 7.19 -6.70 -20.92
CA HIS A 304 5.81 -6.86 -21.35
C HIS A 304 5.74 -6.63 -22.87
N GLY A 305 5.84 -7.70 -23.65
CA GLY A 305 5.85 -7.60 -25.11
C GLY A 305 7.10 -6.87 -25.61
N SER A 306 6.92 -5.67 -26.19
CA SER A 306 8.04 -4.81 -26.62
C SER A 306 8.47 -3.80 -25.57
N CYS A 307 7.78 -3.73 -24.43
CA CYS A 307 8.06 -2.78 -23.35
C CYS A 307 9.05 -3.43 -22.37
N TYR A 308 10.20 -2.79 -22.17
CA TYR A 308 11.17 -3.19 -21.15
C TYR A 308 10.67 -2.76 -19.77
N LEU A 309 10.92 -3.56 -18.73
CA LEU A 309 10.52 -3.24 -17.36
C LEU A 309 11.76 -2.92 -16.51
N LEU A 310 11.72 -1.77 -15.82
CA LEU A 310 12.80 -1.35 -14.95
C LEU A 310 12.81 -2.24 -13.69
N LYS A 311 14.01 -2.65 -13.29
CA LYS A 311 14.24 -3.47 -12.08
C LYS A 311 14.01 -2.67 -10.81
#